data_AF-A0A9D6I2U1-F1
#
_entry.id   AF-A0A9D6I2U1-F1
#
_cell.length_a   1.000
_cell.length_b   1.000
_cell.length_c   1.000
_cell.angle_alpha   90.00
_cell.angle_beta   90.00
_cell.angle_gamma   90.00
#
_symmetry.space_group_name_H-M   'P 1'
#
loop_
_entity.id
_entity.type
_entity.pdbx_description
1 polymer ?
#
loop_
_entity_poly.entity_id
_entity_poly.type
_entity_poly.pdbx_seq_one_letter_code
_entity_poly.pdbx_strand_id
1 'polypeptide(L)'
;LKTNPRSRRCASLDEVIAYCRALEAERDRLEYEADGVVVKVDDLEQQRRLGATSHHPRWAIAYKFAARQATTRVRAIQVKVGKTGALTPVALLEPVELAGVTISRASLHNEDEVRKKDIRVGDTVVVERAGDVIPYVVRMLPERRPPDSKPFQMPKRCPVCGAAAFRPEGEAITRCTNAACPAQLKERLLHYGSRRAMDIEHLGEATVEQLVDRGLVRDFADLYRLDVETVAGLERQAEKSAQNLVDAIRASKDRGLARLLFALGIRYAGEHVARLLAAHYGSMDRLAKAGGEELAEIHGIGPRIAESVHLFFGQEANLGAIRRLRGAGVRMTEEAAAEAGPKTLAGKSFVLTGALDRMTRDEARGAIVRLGGRVTSSVSKKTDYVVVGREPGSKADDARRLGVTLLEEPAFLALIGKGA
;
A
#
# COMPACT_ATOMS: atom_id res chain seq x y z
N LEU A 1 25.82 25.49 29.44
CA LEU A 1 25.53 24.94 28.09
C LEU A 1 26.24 25.83 27.07
N LYS A 2 27.10 25.27 26.21
CA LYS A 2 27.70 26.01 25.10
C LYS A 2 26.57 26.35 24.12
N THR A 3 26.18 27.62 24.05
CA THR A 3 25.24 28.12 23.04
C THR A 3 25.98 28.29 21.72
N ASN A 4 25.29 28.09 20.60
CA ASN A 4 25.88 28.34 19.29
C ASN A 4 26.22 29.85 19.20
N PRO A 5 27.49 30.23 18.98
CA PRO A 5 27.90 31.64 18.95
C PRO A 5 27.22 32.43 17.80
N ARG A 6 26.68 31.73 16.81
CA ARG A 6 25.89 32.28 15.71
C ARG A 6 24.39 32.35 16.06
N SER A 7 24.04 32.69 17.31
CA SER A 7 22.64 32.99 17.67
C SER A 7 22.45 34.51 17.64
N ARG A 8 21.39 35.00 16.96
CA ARG A 8 21.11 36.44 16.84
C ARG A 8 19.64 36.75 17.14
N ARG A 9 19.41 37.71 18.03
CA ARG A 9 18.08 38.33 18.21
C ARG A 9 17.85 39.31 17.06
N CYS A 10 16.70 39.16 16.39
CA CYS A 10 16.27 40.01 15.30
C CYS A 10 15.00 40.74 15.73
N ALA A 11 14.91 42.05 15.49
CA ALA A 11 13.78 42.88 15.91
C ALA A 11 12.62 42.89 14.90
N SER A 12 12.86 42.44 13.68
CA SER A 12 11.87 42.42 12.59
C SER A 12 12.00 41.17 11.71
N LEU A 13 10.96 40.86 10.93
CA LEU A 13 11.01 39.76 9.95
C LEU A 13 12.07 40.00 8.87
N ASP A 14 12.30 41.25 8.46
CA ASP A 14 13.33 41.59 7.47
C ASP A 14 14.73 41.29 8.01
N GLU A 15 14.99 41.59 9.28
CA GLU A 15 16.25 41.22 9.94
C GLU A 15 16.43 39.69 10.03
N VAL A 16 15.35 38.95 10.32
CA VAL A 16 15.37 37.48 10.31
C VAL A 16 15.75 36.95 8.93
N ILE A 17 15.11 37.44 7.86
CA ILE A 17 15.37 37.02 6.48
C ILE A 17 16.81 37.37 6.07
N ALA A 18 17.26 38.59 6.39
CA ALA A 18 18.64 39.02 6.11
C ALA A 18 19.66 38.15 6.84
N TYR A 19 19.38 37.80 8.10
CA TYR A 19 20.25 36.92 8.88
C TYR A 19 20.32 35.51 8.28
N CYS A 20 19.17 34.94 7.89
CA CYS A 20 19.13 33.62 7.26
C CYS A 20 19.94 33.58 5.95
N ARG A 21 19.79 34.60 5.09
CA ARG A 21 20.57 34.72 3.83
C ARG A 21 22.06 34.91 4.07
N ALA A 22 22.44 35.70 5.07
CA ALA A 22 23.85 35.89 5.42
C ALA A 22 24.48 34.59 5.91
N LEU A 23 23.78 33.84 6.78
CA LEU A 23 24.28 32.56 7.28
C LEU A 23 24.34 31.49 6.18
N GLU A 24 23.39 31.52 5.23
CA GLU A 24 23.42 30.66 4.05
C GLU A 24 24.64 30.93 3.16
N ALA A 25 24.97 32.20 2.92
CA ALA A 25 26.15 32.59 2.14
C ALA A 25 27.47 32.17 2.82
N GLU A 26 27.49 32.11 4.15
CA GLU A 26 28.63 31.67 4.95
C GLU A 26 28.61 30.16 5.28
N ARG A 27 27.65 29.40 4.73
CA ARG A 27 27.43 27.98 5.06
C ARG A 27 28.69 27.14 4.93
N ASP A 28 29.52 27.40 3.92
CA ASP A 28 30.75 26.65 3.65
C ASP A 28 31.90 26.98 4.62
N ARG A 29 31.77 28.06 5.40
CA ARG A 29 32.75 28.49 6.41
C ARG A 29 32.37 28.04 7.81
N LEU A 30 31.22 27.40 7.99
CA LEU A 30 30.83 26.84 9.27
C LEU A 30 31.71 25.62 9.56
N GLU A 31 32.17 25.50 10.81
CA GLU A 31 32.93 24.34 11.29
C GLU A 31 32.07 23.08 11.46
N TYR A 32 30.82 23.14 11.00
CA TYR A 32 29.80 22.11 11.13
C TYR A 32 28.80 22.23 9.98
N GLU A 33 28.10 21.14 9.69
CA GLU A 33 27.01 21.17 8.72
C GLU A 33 25.75 21.83 9.29
N ALA A 34 25.11 22.65 8.48
CA ALA A 34 23.83 23.26 8.78
C ALA A 34 22.90 23.13 7.56
N ASP A 35 21.65 22.73 7.80
CA ASP A 35 20.59 22.63 6.78
C ASP A 35 19.62 23.82 6.82
N GLY A 36 19.82 24.75 7.76
CA GLY A 36 19.01 25.96 7.89
C GLY A 36 19.21 26.70 9.22
N VAL A 37 18.29 27.61 9.50
CA VAL A 37 18.20 28.41 10.73
C VAL A 37 16.85 28.16 11.39
N VAL A 38 16.84 27.96 12.71
CA VAL A 38 15.58 27.90 13.46
C VAL A 38 15.22 29.29 13.95
N VAL A 39 14.10 29.83 13.43
CA VAL A 39 13.52 31.10 13.86
C VAL A 39 12.54 30.82 14.99
N LYS A 40 12.67 31.54 16.11
CA LYS A 40 11.84 31.35 17.31
C LYS A 40 11.36 32.70 17.80
N VAL A 41 10.12 32.74 18.30
CA VAL A 41 9.64 33.85 19.14
C VAL A 41 10.48 33.86 20.42
N ASP A 42 11.13 34.98 20.72
CA ASP A 42 12.05 35.10 21.86
C ASP A 42 11.32 35.11 23.22
N ASP A 43 10.12 35.70 23.24
CA ASP A 43 9.33 35.85 24.47
C ASP A 43 8.66 34.53 24.89
N LEU A 44 9.01 34.06 26.11
CA LEU A 44 8.52 32.79 26.63
C LEU A 44 7.01 32.78 26.95
N GLU A 45 6.43 33.92 27.29
CA GLU A 45 4.99 34.02 27.54
C GLU A 45 4.21 33.90 26.24
N GLN A 46 4.68 34.55 25.17
CA GLN A 46 4.14 34.41 23.83
C GLN A 46 4.26 32.96 23.33
N GLN A 47 5.37 32.28 23.59
CA GLN A 47 5.51 30.85 23.25
C GLN A 47 4.43 29.99 23.95
N ARG A 48 4.19 30.21 25.24
CA ARG A 48 3.15 29.49 26.01
C ARG A 48 1.76 29.73 25.43
N ARG A 49 1.46 30.98 25.07
CA ARG A 49 0.17 31.36 24.45
C ARG A 49 -0.02 30.77 23.06
N LEU A 50 1.05 30.72 22.27
CA LEU A 50 1.02 30.17 20.91
C LEU A 50 0.85 28.65 20.89
N GLY A 51 1.41 27.95 21.88
CA GLY A 51 1.25 26.50 22.05
C GLY A 51 1.92 25.67 20.94
N ALA A 52 1.42 24.44 20.75
CA ALA A 52 1.92 23.48 19.77
C ALA A 52 0.77 22.74 19.07
N THR A 53 1.06 22.18 17.90
CA THR A 53 0.24 21.16 17.23
C THR A 53 0.58 19.77 17.78
N SER A 54 -0.03 18.71 17.25
CA SER A 54 0.29 17.32 17.62
C SER A 54 1.76 16.92 17.37
N HIS A 55 2.47 17.66 16.51
CA HIS A 55 3.83 17.28 16.09
C HIS A 55 4.86 18.43 16.19
N HIS A 56 4.44 19.71 16.18
CA HIS A 56 5.36 20.86 16.12
C HIS A 56 4.89 22.10 16.92
N PRO A 57 5.80 22.90 17.52
CA PRO A 57 5.46 24.18 18.16
C PRO A 57 4.97 25.22 17.14
N ARG A 58 4.07 26.13 17.56
CA ARG A 58 3.54 27.20 16.69
C ARG A 58 4.40 28.47 16.69
N TRP A 59 5.34 28.57 17.62
CA TRP A 59 6.19 29.75 17.86
C TRP A 59 7.61 29.61 17.29
N ALA A 60 7.89 28.51 16.57
CA ALA A 60 9.18 28.27 15.94
C ALA A 60 9.02 27.65 14.55
N ILE A 61 9.93 28.00 13.64
CA ILE A 61 9.98 27.44 12.28
C ILE A 61 11.43 27.23 11.86
N ALA A 62 11.69 26.15 11.12
CA ALA A 62 12.99 25.90 10.49
C ALA A 62 13.01 26.55 9.09
N TYR A 63 13.80 27.60 8.92
CA TYR A 63 14.13 28.19 7.62
C TYR A 63 15.26 27.38 6.99
N LYS A 64 14.95 26.51 6.03
CA LYS A 64 15.96 25.67 5.36
C LYS A 64 16.73 26.46 4.31
N PHE A 65 18.03 26.24 4.23
CA PHE A 65 18.85 26.76 3.13
C PHE A 65 18.45 26.12 1.81
N ALA A 66 18.72 26.81 0.71
CA ALA A 66 18.66 26.24 -0.62
C ALA A 66 19.49 24.97 -0.65
N ALA A 67 18.86 23.89 -1.12
CA ALA A 67 19.55 22.62 -1.28
C ALA A 67 20.65 22.81 -2.33
N ARG A 68 21.84 22.23 -2.05
CA ARG A 68 22.93 22.29 -3.03
C ARG A 68 22.48 21.52 -4.27
N GLN A 69 22.72 22.09 -5.44
CA GLN A 69 22.46 21.48 -6.74
C GLN A 69 23.78 21.22 -7.45
N ALA A 70 23.86 20.09 -8.14
CA ALA A 70 24.93 19.80 -9.10
C ALA A 70 24.34 19.39 -10.44
N THR A 71 25.09 19.63 -11.50
CA THR A 71 24.72 19.20 -12.85
C THR A 71 25.55 17.99 -13.24
N THR A 72 24.92 16.93 -13.72
CA THR A 72 25.59 15.69 -14.16
C THR A 72 24.79 15.00 -15.26
N ARG A 73 25.36 13.95 -15.87
CA ARG A 73 24.73 13.19 -16.96
C ARG A 73 24.07 11.91 -16.45
N VAL A 74 22.89 11.58 -16.97
CA VAL A 74 22.23 10.29 -16.74
C VAL A 74 22.87 9.22 -17.62
N ARG A 75 23.58 8.27 -17.02
CA ARG A 75 24.18 7.12 -17.73
C ARG A 75 23.16 6.05 -18.06
N ALA A 76 22.24 5.78 -17.14
CA ALA A 76 21.19 4.79 -17.30
C ALA A 76 20.03 5.08 -16.32
N ILE A 77 18.86 4.54 -16.60
CA ILE A 77 17.74 4.52 -15.66
C ILE A 77 17.45 3.06 -15.31
N GLN A 78 17.63 2.70 -14.05
CA GLN A 78 17.34 1.36 -13.54
C GLN A 78 16.06 1.39 -12.69
N VAL A 79 15.31 0.29 -12.69
CA VAL A 79 14.10 0.16 -11.87
C VAL A 79 14.42 -0.70 -10.67
N LYS A 80 14.30 -0.13 -9.47
CA LYS A 80 14.38 -0.85 -8.21
C LYS A 80 13.01 -1.35 -7.79
N VAL A 81 12.96 -2.53 -7.18
CA VAL A 81 11.74 -3.08 -6.58
C VAL A 81 11.86 -2.93 -5.06
N GLY A 82 10.97 -2.15 -4.47
CA GLY A 82 10.92 -1.98 -3.01
C GLY A 82 10.27 -3.15 -2.29
N LYS A 83 10.34 -3.13 -0.96
CA LYS A 83 9.80 -4.17 -0.07
C LYS A 83 8.29 -4.42 -0.20
N THR A 84 7.54 -3.41 -0.67
CA THR A 84 6.10 -3.50 -0.97
C THR A 84 5.80 -3.82 -2.45
N GLY A 85 6.84 -4.11 -3.23
CA GLY A 85 6.74 -4.37 -4.66
C GLY A 85 6.71 -3.13 -5.55
N ALA A 86 6.82 -1.92 -4.98
CA ALA A 86 6.89 -0.68 -5.74
C ALA A 86 8.08 -0.67 -6.71
N LEU A 87 7.82 -0.43 -8.00
CA LEU A 87 8.84 -0.21 -9.01
C LEU A 87 9.20 1.28 -9.05
N THR A 88 10.39 1.59 -8.55
CA THR A 88 10.91 2.97 -8.47
C THR A 88 12.03 3.16 -9.48
N PRO A 89 11.90 4.11 -10.42
CA PRO A 89 12.96 4.44 -11.35
C PRO A 89 14.07 5.23 -10.62
N VAL A 90 15.32 4.86 -10.89
CA VAL A 90 16.53 5.45 -10.30
C VAL A 90 17.49 5.79 -11.43
N ALA A 91 17.90 7.06 -11.50
CA ALA A 91 18.92 7.51 -12.41
C ALA A 91 20.30 7.06 -11.89
N LEU A 92 21.05 6.35 -12.72
CA LEU A 92 22.49 6.17 -12.56
C LEU A 92 23.17 7.34 -13.23
N LEU A 93 24.02 8.04 -12.48
CA LEU A 93 24.60 9.31 -12.87
C LEU A 93 26.10 9.16 -13.14
N GLU A 94 26.65 10.04 -13.95
CA GLU A 94 28.08 10.34 -13.88
C GLU A 94 28.40 10.86 -12.45
N PRO A 95 29.40 10.28 -11.76
CA PRO A 95 29.73 10.70 -10.40
C PRO A 95 29.95 12.20 -10.31
N VAL A 96 29.27 12.86 -9.39
CA VAL A 96 29.36 14.31 -9.18
C VAL A 96 29.44 14.63 -7.69
N GLU A 97 30.34 15.53 -7.32
CA GLU A 97 30.44 16.02 -5.94
C GLU A 97 29.28 16.94 -5.62
N LEU A 98 28.53 16.62 -4.56
CA LEU A 98 27.43 17.44 -4.09
C LEU A 98 27.35 17.39 -2.56
N ALA A 99 27.52 18.55 -1.92
CA ALA A 99 27.52 18.65 -0.46
C ALA A 99 28.57 17.74 0.22
N GLY A 100 29.79 17.69 -0.31
CA GLY A 100 30.91 16.94 0.29
C GLY A 100 30.86 15.42 0.08
N VAL A 101 29.89 14.92 -0.69
CA VAL A 101 29.77 13.50 -1.04
C VAL A 101 29.66 13.31 -2.56
N THR A 102 30.23 12.22 -3.05
CA THR A 102 30.08 11.81 -4.45
C THR A 102 28.72 11.16 -4.68
N ILE A 103 27.87 11.79 -5.49
CA ILE A 103 26.56 11.27 -5.89
C ILE A 103 26.69 10.52 -7.22
N SER A 104 26.32 9.24 -7.22
CA SER A 104 26.29 8.38 -8.42
C SER A 104 24.88 7.86 -8.77
N ARG A 105 23.90 8.11 -7.91
CA ARG A 105 22.52 7.66 -8.07
C ARG A 105 21.56 8.72 -7.55
N ALA A 106 20.43 8.90 -8.23
CA ALA A 106 19.36 9.78 -7.79
C ALA A 106 17.99 9.18 -8.05
N SER A 107 17.05 9.42 -7.13
CA SER A 107 15.65 8.99 -7.28
C SER A 107 14.96 9.78 -8.40
N LEU A 108 14.14 9.07 -9.19
CA LEU A 108 13.19 9.66 -10.14
C LEU A 108 11.74 9.55 -9.65
N HIS A 109 11.53 9.13 -8.40
CA HIS A 109 10.25 8.94 -7.72
C HIS A 109 9.32 7.88 -8.32
N ASN A 110 8.78 8.10 -9.52
CA ASN A 110 7.82 7.22 -10.19
C ASN A 110 7.79 7.50 -11.71
N GLU A 111 7.04 6.69 -12.46
CA GLU A 111 6.95 6.84 -13.92
C GLU A 111 6.41 8.20 -14.36
N ASP A 112 5.40 8.73 -13.66
CA ASP A 112 4.74 9.97 -14.02
C ASP A 112 5.67 11.17 -13.85
N GLU A 113 6.50 11.19 -12.79
CA GLU A 113 7.52 12.22 -12.58
C GLU A 113 8.63 12.16 -13.64
N VAL A 114 9.05 10.96 -14.04
CA VAL A 114 10.02 10.80 -15.15
C VAL A 114 9.45 11.39 -16.44
N ARG A 115 8.16 11.10 -16.72
CA ARG A 115 7.46 11.58 -17.92
C ARG A 115 7.23 13.09 -17.88
N LYS A 116 6.79 13.63 -16.74
CA LYS A 116 6.54 15.06 -16.53
C LYS A 116 7.82 15.88 -16.69
N LYS A 117 8.95 15.39 -16.20
CA LYS A 117 10.27 16.03 -16.35
C LYS A 117 10.99 15.66 -17.65
N ASP A 118 10.39 14.77 -18.45
CA ASP A 118 10.93 14.17 -19.67
C ASP A 118 12.39 13.72 -19.52
N ILE A 119 12.72 13.01 -18.43
CA ILE A 119 14.09 12.59 -18.14
C ILE A 119 14.43 11.34 -18.95
N ARG A 120 15.52 11.39 -19.71
CA ARG A 120 15.97 10.31 -20.58
C ARG A 120 17.40 9.88 -20.25
N VAL A 121 17.75 8.69 -20.72
CA VAL A 121 19.16 8.25 -20.69
C VAL A 121 19.99 9.16 -21.60
N GLY A 122 21.14 9.61 -21.12
CA GLY A 122 22.03 10.53 -21.80
C GLY A 122 21.82 12.01 -21.48
N ASP A 123 20.67 12.39 -20.90
CA ASP A 123 20.36 13.78 -20.56
C ASP A 123 21.33 14.33 -19.51
N THR A 124 21.67 15.60 -19.63
CA THR A 124 22.24 16.38 -18.52
C THR A 124 21.12 16.84 -17.59
N VAL A 125 21.26 16.55 -16.31
CA VAL A 125 20.24 16.80 -15.29
C VAL A 125 20.81 17.57 -14.10
N VAL A 126 19.92 18.32 -13.45
CA VAL A 126 20.19 18.98 -12.17
C VAL A 126 19.74 18.07 -11.05
N VAL A 127 20.68 17.68 -10.21
CA VAL A 127 20.47 16.82 -9.04
C VAL A 127 20.55 17.65 -7.79
N GLU A 128 19.65 17.38 -6.86
CA GLU A 128 19.57 18.07 -5.59
C GLU A 128 19.62 17.07 -4.45
N ARG A 129 20.31 17.46 -3.38
CA ARG A 129 20.33 16.74 -2.11
C ARG A 129 19.74 17.65 -1.04
N ALA A 130 18.51 17.34 -0.61
CA ALA A 130 17.85 18.06 0.47
C ALA A 130 18.22 17.42 1.82
N GLY A 131 19.02 18.13 2.62
CA GLY A 131 19.59 17.61 3.88
C GLY A 131 20.50 16.39 3.66
N ASP A 132 20.65 15.55 4.69
CA ASP A 132 21.47 14.32 4.61
C ASP A 132 20.80 13.14 3.87
N VAL A 133 19.69 13.39 3.17
CA VAL A 133 18.78 12.37 2.62
C VAL A 133 19.15 11.97 1.18
N ILE A 134 18.41 10.99 0.63
CA ILE A 134 18.50 10.45 -0.73
C ILE A 134 18.40 11.58 -1.78
N PRO A 135 19.38 11.73 -2.70
CA PRO A 135 19.34 12.72 -3.78
C PRO A 135 18.25 12.40 -4.82
N TYR A 136 17.75 13.43 -5.49
CA TYR A 136 16.74 13.30 -6.55
C TYR A 136 17.02 14.25 -7.72
N VAL A 137 16.44 13.92 -8.87
CA VAL A 137 16.54 14.77 -10.07
C VAL A 137 15.46 15.84 -10.05
N VAL A 138 15.88 17.12 -10.12
CA VAL A 138 14.99 18.28 -10.13
C VAL A 138 14.45 18.51 -11.53
N ARG A 139 15.34 18.62 -12.52
CA ARG A 139 15.01 18.91 -13.92
C ARG A 139 16.10 18.43 -14.87
N MET A 140 15.76 18.25 -16.14
CA MET A 140 16.73 18.08 -17.24
C MET A 140 17.09 19.43 -17.86
N LEU A 141 18.23 19.51 -18.57
CA LEU A 141 18.67 20.67 -19.34
C LEU A 141 18.42 20.43 -20.84
N PRO A 142 17.34 21.00 -21.43
CA PRO A 142 16.93 20.70 -22.81
C PRO A 142 18.01 21.01 -23.86
N GLU A 143 18.75 22.10 -23.65
CA GLU A 143 19.79 22.59 -24.55
C GLU A 143 21.01 21.68 -24.67
N ARG A 144 21.14 20.67 -23.79
CA ARG A 144 22.23 19.68 -23.80
C ARG A 144 21.74 18.27 -24.15
N ARG A 145 20.52 18.13 -24.66
CA ARG A 145 19.93 16.83 -24.97
C ARG A 145 20.61 16.18 -26.18
N PRO A 146 21.05 14.92 -26.07
CA PRO A 146 21.49 14.14 -27.21
C PRO A 146 20.33 13.89 -28.20
N PRO A 147 20.59 13.97 -29.52
CA PRO A 147 19.55 13.81 -30.55
C PRO A 147 18.97 12.39 -30.60
N ASP A 148 19.68 11.38 -30.10
CA ASP A 148 19.31 9.96 -30.07
C ASP A 148 18.58 9.53 -28.77
N SER A 149 18.24 10.49 -27.89
CA SER A 149 17.63 10.23 -26.59
C SER A 149 16.19 9.66 -26.69
N LYS A 150 15.96 8.51 -26.07
CA LYS A 150 14.65 7.82 -26.06
C LYS A 150 13.89 8.07 -24.75
N PRO A 151 12.56 8.29 -24.80
CA PRO A 151 11.72 8.39 -23.60
C PRO A 151 11.82 7.13 -22.73
N PHE A 152 11.87 7.32 -21.41
CA PHE A 152 11.81 6.21 -20.46
C PHE A 152 10.44 5.53 -20.50
N GLN A 153 10.44 4.20 -20.41
CA GLN A 153 9.23 3.39 -20.26
C GLN A 153 9.39 2.48 -19.05
N MET A 154 8.39 2.48 -18.16
CA MET A 154 8.36 1.55 -17.04
C MET A 154 8.20 0.12 -17.57
N PRO A 155 9.00 -0.86 -17.11
CA PRO A 155 8.90 -2.22 -17.58
C PRO A 155 7.55 -2.84 -17.17
N LYS A 156 6.93 -3.58 -18.09
CA LYS A 156 5.69 -4.35 -17.85
C LYS A 156 5.93 -5.61 -17.02
N ARG A 157 7.20 -5.95 -16.75
CA ARG A 157 7.61 -7.09 -15.93
C ARG A 157 8.56 -6.64 -14.84
N CYS A 158 8.46 -7.28 -13.68
CA CYS A 158 9.34 -7.05 -12.55
C CYS A 158 10.79 -7.41 -12.92
N PRO A 159 11.78 -6.50 -12.75
CA PRO A 159 13.17 -6.79 -13.08
C PRO A 159 13.84 -7.79 -12.13
N VAL A 160 13.21 -8.12 -11.00
CA VAL A 160 13.75 -9.06 -10.00
C VAL A 160 13.22 -10.48 -10.20
N CYS A 161 11.93 -10.64 -10.51
CA CYS A 161 11.29 -11.96 -10.57
C CYS A 161 10.54 -12.25 -11.87
N GLY A 162 10.54 -11.34 -12.85
CA GLY A 162 9.92 -11.54 -14.17
C GLY A 162 8.38 -11.52 -14.21
N ALA A 163 7.72 -11.49 -13.06
CA ALA A 163 6.26 -11.43 -12.94
C ALA A 163 5.67 -10.14 -13.51
N ALA A 164 4.37 -10.14 -13.81
CA ALA A 164 3.69 -8.96 -14.32
C ALA A 164 3.82 -7.78 -13.35
N ALA A 165 4.13 -6.61 -13.89
CA ALA A 165 4.09 -5.36 -13.16
C ALA A 165 2.76 -4.65 -13.51
N PHE A 166 2.03 -4.24 -12.49
CA PHE A 166 0.70 -3.66 -12.63
C PHE A 166 0.63 -2.29 -11.97
N ARG A 167 0.01 -1.33 -12.67
CA ARG A 167 -0.30 0.00 -12.14
C ARG A 167 -1.83 0.14 -12.13
N PRO A 168 -2.48 0.05 -10.96
CA PRO A 168 -3.92 0.25 -10.85
C PRO A 168 -4.34 1.62 -11.41
N GLU A 169 -5.52 1.70 -11.99
CA GLU A 169 -6.05 2.95 -12.51
C GLU A 169 -6.15 4.01 -11.40
N GLY A 170 -5.58 5.19 -11.64
CA GLY A 170 -5.52 6.29 -10.68
C GLY A 170 -4.40 6.22 -9.65
N GLU A 171 -3.50 5.22 -9.72
CA GLU A 171 -2.25 5.21 -8.93
C GLU A 171 -1.03 5.59 -9.78
N ALA A 172 -0.10 6.36 -9.18
CA ALA A 172 1.15 6.75 -9.83
C ALA A 172 2.24 5.65 -9.81
N ILE A 173 2.09 4.63 -8.95
CA ILE A 173 3.14 3.64 -8.66
C ILE A 173 2.78 2.28 -9.27
N THR A 174 3.63 1.84 -10.21
CA THR A 174 3.63 0.47 -10.74
C THR A 174 4.21 -0.50 -9.71
N ARG A 175 3.62 -1.70 -9.57
CA ARG A 175 4.04 -2.70 -8.58
C ARG A 175 4.17 -4.10 -9.14
N CYS A 176 5.08 -4.89 -8.57
CA CYS A 176 5.20 -6.32 -8.79
C CYS A 176 4.06 -7.07 -8.05
N THR A 177 3.29 -7.89 -8.78
CA THR A 177 2.14 -8.64 -8.24
C THR A 177 2.49 -10.01 -7.66
N ASN A 178 3.72 -10.50 -7.87
CA ASN A 178 4.18 -11.80 -7.36
C ASN A 178 4.45 -11.77 -5.85
N ALA A 179 3.84 -12.71 -5.14
CA ALA A 179 3.98 -12.91 -3.71
C ALA A 179 5.31 -13.50 -3.27
N ALA A 180 5.96 -14.26 -4.13
CA ALA A 180 7.27 -14.84 -3.89
C ALA A 180 8.41 -13.99 -4.48
N CYS A 181 8.18 -12.70 -4.75
CA CYS A 181 9.23 -11.83 -5.26
C CYS A 181 10.37 -11.70 -4.23
N PRO A 182 11.64 -12.02 -4.56
CA PRO A 182 12.75 -11.94 -3.62
C PRO A 182 12.89 -10.55 -2.97
N ALA A 183 12.64 -9.48 -3.73
CA ALA A 183 12.67 -8.10 -3.23
C ALA A 183 11.59 -7.78 -2.17
N GLN A 184 10.56 -8.61 -2.06
CA GLN A 184 9.45 -8.45 -1.12
C GLN A 184 9.41 -9.54 -0.04
N LEU A 185 10.21 -10.61 -0.19
CA LEU A 185 10.04 -11.84 0.56
C LEU A 185 10.13 -11.62 2.07
N LYS A 186 11.14 -10.86 2.54
CA LYS A 186 11.31 -10.57 3.97
C LYS A 186 10.07 -9.88 4.58
N GLU A 187 9.62 -8.79 3.97
CA GLU A 187 8.43 -8.05 4.43
C GLU A 187 7.17 -8.93 4.37
N ARG A 188 7.05 -9.75 3.32
CA ARG A 188 5.91 -10.66 3.17
C ARG A 188 5.92 -11.78 4.20
N LEU A 189 7.07 -12.34 4.57
CA LEU A 189 7.19 -13.34 5.63
C LEU A 189 6.82 -12.76 7.00
N LEU A 190 7.23 -11.52 7.28
CA LEU A 190 6.83 -10.82 8.49
C LEU A 190 5.32 -10.59 8.55
N HIS A 191 4.72 -10.12 7.46
CA HIS A 191 3.26 -10.00 7.35
C HIS A 191 2.58 -11.36 7.51
N TYR A 192 3.11 -12.40 6.86
CA TYR A 192 2.59 -13.77 6.91
C TYR A 192 2.57 -14.32 8.34
N GLY A 193 3.67 -14.16 9.10
CA GLY A 193 3.77 -14.60 10.49
C GLY A 193 3.06 -13.70 11.50
N SER A 194 2.58 -12.53 11.11
CA SER A 194 1.99 -11.56 12.05
C SER A 194 0.78 -12.13 12.80
N ARG A 195 0.52 -11.57 13.99
CA ARG A 195 -0.54 -12.01 14.91
C ARG A 195 -1.95 -12.08 14.30
N ARG A 196 -2.24 -11.25 13.29
CA ARG A 196 -3.55 -11.23 12.60
C ARG A 196 -3.58 -12.10 11.35
N ALA A 197 -2.41 -12.53 10.86
CA ALA A 197 -2.21 -13.41 9.71
C ALA A 197 -2.06 -14.87 10.17
N MET A 198 -0.93 -15.54 9.95
CA MET A 198 -0.75 -16.94 10.35
C MET A 198 -0.34 -17.13 11.81
N ASP A 199 -0.09 -16.04 12.56
CA ASP A 199 0.19 -16.07 14.00
C ASP A 199 1.34 -17.02 14.33
N ILE A 200 2.50 -16.75 13.71
CA ILE A 200 3.73 -17.48 13.91
C ILE A 200 4.58 -16.67 14.88
N GLU A 201 4.45 -16.98 16.16
CA GLU A 201 5.30 -16.41 17.20
C GLU A 201 6.79 -16.73 16.93
N HIS A 202 7.67 -15.86 17.42
CA HIS A 202 9.13 -15.96 17.24
C HIS A 202 9.67 -15.77 15.79
N LEU A 203 8.79 -15.56 14.79
CA LEU A 203 9.19 -15.18 13.43
C LEU A 203 9.43 -13.66 13.31
N GLY A 204 10.45 -13.17 14.01
CA GLY A 204 10.85 -11.75 14.00
C GLY A 204 11.73 -11.35 12.81
N GLU A 205 11.99 -10.04 12.67
CA GLU A 205 12.79 -9.44 11.58
C GLU A 205 14.17 -10.10 11.44
N ALA A 206 14.95 -10.18 12.52
CA ALA A 206 16.28 -10.79 12.50
C ALA A 206 16.26 -12.27 12.10
N THR A 207 15.22 -13.02 12.45
CA THR A 207 15.08 -14.43 12.05
C THR A 207 14.76 -14.53 10.56
N VAL A 208 13.79 -13.75 10.09
CA VAL A 208 13.39 -13.70 8.68
C VAL A 208 14.55 -13.28 7.79
N GLU A 209 15.34 -12.28 8.21
CA GLU A 209 16.55 -11.87 7.48
C GLU A 209 17.51 -13.04 7.30
N GLN A 210 17.86 -13.73 8.39
CA GLN A 210 18.78 -14.86 8.31
C GLN A 210 18.24 -16.02 7.48
N LEU A 211 16.95 -16.36 7.62
CA LEU A 211 16.31 -17.42 6.84
C LEU A 211 16.36 -17.12 5.33
N VAL A 212 16.13 -15.87 4.94
CA VAL A 212 16.13 -15.45 3.53
C VAL A 212 17.55 -15.29 2.99
N ASP A 213 18.44 -14.62 3.74
CA ASP A 213 19.79 -14.30 3.28
C ASP A 213 20.67 -15.55 3.18
N ARG A 214 20.43 -16.57 4.01
CA ARG A 214 21.07 -17.89 3.91
C ARG A 214 20.38 -18.82 2.89
N GLY A 215 19.33 -18.36 2.22
CA GLY A 215 18.60 -19.14 1.20
C GLY A 215 17.77 -20.30 1.74
N LEU A 216 17.55 -20.37 3.05
CA LEU A 216 16.77 -21.42 3.71
C LEU A 216 15.27 -21.29 3.42
N VAL A 217 14.79 -20.05 3.21
CA VAL A 217 13.39 -19.76 2.88
C VAL A 217 13.33 -18.89 1.63
N ARG A 218 12.64 -19.38 0.58
CA ARG A 218 12.46 -18.66 -0.70
C ARG A 218 11.00 -18.30 -0.97
N ASP A 219 10.06 -18.93 -0.27
CA ASP A 219 8.66 -18.51 -0.19
C ASP A 219 8.01 -19.00 1.12
N PHE A 220 6.71 -18.72 1.29
CA PHE A 220 5.95 -19.08 2.49
C PHE A 220 5.96 -20.58 2.80
N ALA A 221 5.97 -21.45 1.79
CA ALA A 221 5.89 -22.88 2.00
C ALA A 221 7.20 -23.48 2.51
N ASP A 222 8.34 -22.82 2.29
CA ASP A 222 9.62 -23.27 2.84
C ASP A 222 9.65 -23.16 4.37
N LEU A 223 8.88 -22.26 4.98
CA LEU A 223 8.76 -22.18 6.45
C LEU A 223 8.36 -23.53 7.04
N TYR A 224 7.41 -24.22 6.42
CA TYR A 224 6.86 -25.48 6.90
C TYR A 224 7.79 -26.68 6.68
N ARG A 225 8.97 -26.46 6.08
CA ARG A 225 10.02 -27.47 5.89
C ARG A 225 11.21 -27.30 6.83
N LEU A 226 11.23 -26.23 7.63
CA LEU A 226 12.29 -25.99 8.59
C LEU A 226 12.24 -27.03 9.72
N ASP A 227 13.41 -27.58 10.03
CA ASP A 227 13.64 -28.39 11.22
C ASP A 227 14.34 -27.56 12.32
N VAL A 228 14.39 -28.14 13.52
CA VAL A 228 14.86 -27.44 14.72
C VAL A 228 16.36 -27.19 14.62
N GLU A 229 17.09 -28.15 14.06
CA GLU A 229 18.53 -28.11 13.85
C GLU A 229 18.92 -26.95 12.92
N THR A 230 18.22 -26.79 11.81
CA THR A 230 18.43 -25.70 10.85
C THR A 230 18.19 -24.34 11.51
N VAL A 231 17.12 -24.22 12.31
CA VAL A 231 16.78 -22.95 12.99
C VAL A 231 17.74 -22.66 14.14
N ALA A 232 18.20 -23.68 14.88
CA ALA A 232 19.19 -23.53 15.94
C ALA A 232 20.57 -23.13 15.40
N GLY A 233 20.87 -23.41 14.13
CA GLY A 233 22.07 -22.94 13.45
C GLY A 233 22.07 -21.43 13.09
N LEU A 234 20.97 -20.71 13.35
CA LEU A 234 20.91 -19.27 13.16
C LEU A 234 21.59 -18.51 14.32
N GLU A 235 22.13 -17.34 14.02
CA GLU A 235 22.70 -16.47 15.05
C GLU A 235 21.64 -16.07 16.07
N ARG A 236 22.03 -16.17 17.35
CA ARG A 236 21.19 -15.84 18.52
C ARG A 236 19.92 -16.70 18.62
N GLN A 237 19.90 -17.89 18.02
CA GLN A 237 18.87 -18.88 18.26
C GLN A 237 19.37 -19.99 19.19
N ALA A 238 18.85 -20.02 20.42
CA ALA A 238 19.03 -21.18 21.29
C ALA A 238 18.09 -22.31 20.85
N GLU A 239 18.44 -23.56 21.14
CA GLU A 239 17.67 -24.76 20.76
C GLU A 239 16.18 -24.66 21.18
N LYS A 240 15.90 -24.15 22.38
CA LYS A 240 14.53 -23.91 22.85
C LYS A 240 13.78 -22.86 22.01
N SER A 241 14.47 -21.81 21.58
CA SER A 241 13.88 -20.75 20.74
C SER A 241 13.59 -21.28 19.33
N ALA A 242 14.51 -22.09 18.80
CA ALA A 242 14.31 -22.79 17.53
C ALA A 242 13.11 -23.74 17.57
N GLN A 243 12.99 -24.53 18.64
CA GLN A 243 11.85 -25.42 18.87
C GLN A 243 10.53 -24.64 18.90
N ASN A 244 10.47 -23.55 19.68
CA ASN A 244 9.28 -22.71 19.77
C ASN A 244 8.85 -22.15 18.40
N LEU A 245 9.80 -21.71 17.57
CA LEU A 245 9.49 -21.21 16.23
C LEU A 245 8.95 -22.32 15.33
N VAL A 246 9.60 -23.49 15.30
CA VAL A 246 9.15 -24.64 14.49
C VAL A 246 7.75 -25.09 14.91
N ASP A 247 7.47 -25.12 16.21
CA ASP A 247 6.16 -25.45 16.75
C ASP A 247 5.10 -24.41 16.39
N ALA A 248 5.42 -23.11 16.48
CA ALA A 248 4.53 -22.03 16.04
C ALA A 248 4.22 -22.11 14.53
N ILE A 249 5.23 -22.42 13.71
CA ILE A 249 5.05 -22.65 12.27
C ILE A 249 4.10 -23.83 12.04
N ARG A 250 4.30 -24.97 12.73
CA ARG A 250 3.44 -26.15 12.60
C ARG A 250 2.00 -25.86 13.03
N ALA A 251 1.81 -25.19 14.17
CA ALA A 251 0.50 -24.81 14.69
C ALA A 251 -0.24 -23.83 13.76
N SER A 252 0.49 -23.03 12.97
CA SER A 252 -0.13 -22.08 12.04
C SER A 252 -0.90 -22.75 10.89
N LYS A 253 -0.70 -24.04 10.63
CA LYS A 253 -1.37 -24.73 9.51
C LYS A 253 -2.90 -24.69 9.60
N ASP A 254 -3.45 -24.62 10.81
CA ASP A 254 -4.90 -24.71 11.05
C ASP A 254 -5.60 -23.36 11.21
N ARG A 255 -4.94 -22.24 10.91
CA ARG A 255 -5.51 -20.87 11.07
C ARG A 255 -6.70 -20.55 10.16
N GLY A 256 -6.95 -21.37 9.15
CA GLY A 256 -8.10 -21.25 8.24
C GLY A 256 -7.88 -20.29 7.06
N LEU A 257 -8.84 -20.30 6.13
CA LEU A 257 -8.73 -19.63 4.85
C LEU A 257 -8.68 -18.10 4.96
N ALA A 258 -9.52 -17.46 5.77
CA ALA A 258 -9.52 -16.00 5.94
C ALA A 258 -8.15 -15.47 6.36
N ARG A 259 -7.53 -16.12 7.34
CA ARG A 259 -6.21 -15.73 7.85
C ARG A 259 -5.12 -15.98 6.82
N LEU A 260 -5.20 -17.08 6.09
CA LEU A 260 -4.29 -17.36 4.98
C LEU A 260 -4.41 -16.32 3.86
N LEU A 261 -5.62 -15.96 3.43
CA LEU A 261 -5.82 -14.96 2.38
C LEU A 261 -5.27 -13.59 2.78
N PHE A 262 -5.46 -13.22 4.05
CA PHE A 262 -4.83 -12.02 4.60
C PHE A 262 -3.31 -12.13 4.59
N ALA A 263 -2.76 -13.28 5.02
CA ALA A 263 -1.33 -13.55 5.10
C ALA A 263 -0.61 -13.52 3.74
N LEU A 264 -1.29 -13.91 2.65
CA LEU A 264 -0.73 -13.85 1.29
C LEU A 264 -0.42 -12.42 0.81
N GLY A 265 -0.95 -11.40 1.49
CA GLY A 265 -0.63 -10.00 1.21
C GLY A 265 -1.15 -9.54 -0.17
N ILE A 266 -2.35 -9.96 -0.53
CA ILE A 266 -3.01 -9.52 -1.77
C ILE A 266 -3.34 -8.02 -1.64
N ARG A 267 -2.96 -7.22 -2.63
CA ARG A 267 -3.10 -5.76 -2.57
C ARG A 267 -4.59 -5.38 -2.42
N TYR A 268 -4.86 -4.42 -1.52
CA TYR A 268 -6.20 -3.98 -1.09
C TYR A 268 -7.04 -5.02 -0.33
N ALA A 269 -6.63 -6.29 -0.29
CA ALA A 269 -7.33 -7.31 0.48
C ALA A 269 -6.80 -7.34 1.92
N GLY A 270 -7.23 -6.36 2.72
CA GLY A 270 -7.02 -6.38 4.17
C GLY A 270 -7.83 -7.50 4.85
N GLU A 271 -7.69 -7.63 6.17
CA GLU A 271 -8.34 -8.71 6.94
C GLU A 271 -9.85 -8.80 6.72
N HIS A 272 -10.55 -7.65 6.63
CA HIS A 272 -11.99 -7.64 6.39
C HIS A 272 -12.33 -8.26 5.02
N VAL A 273 -11.62 -7.87 3.97
CA VAL A 273 -11.80 -8.42 2.62
C VAL A 273 -11.47 -9.91 2.60
N ALA A 274 -10.38 -10.32 3.26
CA ALA A 274 -9.99 -11.71 3.34
C ALA A 274 -11.07 -12.58 4.00
N ARG A 275 -11.72 -12.09 5.06
CA ARG A 275 -12.89 -12.74 5.68
C ARG A 275 -14.08 -12.82 4.72
N LEU A 276 -14.40 -11.74 4.01
CA LEU A 276 -15.50 -11.75 3.03
C LEU A 276 -15.26 -12.79 1.92
N LEU A 277 -14.05 -12.83 1.37
CA LEU A 277 -13.67 -13.79 0.34
C LEU A 277 -13.73 -15.23 0.88
N ALA A 278 -13.20 -15.47 2.07
CA ALA A 278 -13.23 -16.80 2.66
C ALA A 278 -14.64 -17.28 3.00
N ALA A 279 -15.48 -16.40 3.57
CA ALA A 279 -16.87 -16.70 3.87
C ALA A 279 -17.70 -16.97 2.60
N HIS A 280 -17.47 -16.20 1.54
CA HIS A 280 -18.19 -16.36 0.27
C HIS A 280 -17.77 -17.63 -0.49
N TYR A 281 -16.47 -17.85 -0.65
CA TYR A 281 -15.96 -18.94 -1.48
C TYR A 281 -15.65 -20.23 -0.71
N GLY A 282 -15.48 -20.20 0.61
CA GLY A 282 -15.23 -21.35 1.50
C GLY A 282 -13.97 -22.18 1.22
N SER A 283 -13.30 -21.99 0.09
CA SER A 283 -12.11 -22.74 -0.32
C SER A 283 -11.25 -21.92 -1.26
N MET A 284 -9.93 -22.06 -1.13
CA MET A 284 -8.94 -21.44 -2.01
C MET A 284 -9.19 -21.78 -3.50
N ASP A 285 -9.59 -23.01 -3.80
CA ASP A 285 -9.81 -23.45 -5.20
C ASP A 285 -11.00 -22.76 -5.86
N ARG A 286 -12.09 -22.54 -5.11
CA ARG A 286 -13.25 -21.81 -5.63
C ARG A 286 -12.90 -20.36 -5.88
N LEU A 287 -12.22 -19.72 -4.92
CA LEU A 287 -11.77 -18.33 -5.07
C LEU A 287 -10.78 -18.15 -6.23
N ALA A 288 -9.83 -19.06 -6.41
CA ALA A 288 -8.83 -18.97 -7.47
C ALA A 288 -9.43 -19.05 -8.89
N LYS A 289 -10.64 -19.60 -9.03
CA LYS A 289 -11.39 -19.69 -10.30
C LYS A 289 -12.34 -18.51 -10.52
N ALA A 290 -12.52 -17.63 -9.55
CA ALA A 290 -13.48 -16.53 -9.61
C ALA A 290 -13.08 -15.48 -10.66
N GLY A 291 -14.08 -15.00 -11.40
CA GLY A 291 -13.91 -13.90 -12.34
C GLY A 291 -13.76 -12.54 -11.64
N GLY A 292 -13.09 -11.59 -12.28
CA GLY A 292 -12.96 -10.22 -11.74
C GLY A 292 -14.31 -9.51 -11.53
N GLU A 293 -15.27 -9.73 -12.44
CA GLU A 293 -16.63 -9.15 -12.31
C GLU A 293 -17.40 -9.77 -11.15
N GLU A 294 -17.36 -11.10 -11.01
CA GLU A 294 -17.99 -11.84 -9.92
C GLU A 294 -17.47 -11.39 -8.54
N LEU A 295 -16.15 -11.21 -8.43
CA LEU A 295 -15.51 -10.70 -7.22
C LEU A 295 -16.02 -9.30 -6.82
N ALA A 296 -16.32 -8.44 -7.79
CA ALA A 296 -16.83 -7.09 -7.54
C ALA A 296 -18.32 -7.05 -7.13
N GLU A 297 -19.07 -8.14 -7.34
CA GLU A 297 -20.45 -8.24 -6.88
C GLU A 297 -20.55 -8.43 -5.36
N ILE A 298 -19.49 -8.95 -4.73
CA ILE A 298 -19.43 -9.18 -3.28
C ILE A 298 -19.53 -7.84 -2.53
N HIS A 299 -20.45 -7.77 -1.57
CA HIS A 299 -20.61 -6.59 -0.74
C HIS A 299 -19.33 -6.28 0.05
N GLY A 300 -18.85 -5.03 -0.04
CA GLY A 300 -17.57 -4.61 0.56
C GLY A 300 -16.35 -4.83 -0.32
N ILE A 301 -16.49 -5.43 -1.51
CA ILE A 301 -15.42 -5.61 -2.49
C ILE A 301 -15.70 -4.70 -3.70
N GLY A 302 -14.89 -3.65 -3.84
CA GLY A 302 -14.95 -2.74 -4.99
C GLY A 302 -14.13 -3.26 -6.19
N PRO A 303 -14.28 -2.62 -7.37
CA PRO A 303 -13.63 -3.06 -8.61
C PRO A 303 -12.10 -3.14 -8.50
N ARG A 304 -11.47 -2.21 -7.79
CA ARG A 304 -10.00 -2.23 -7.55
C ARG A 304 -9.53 -3.44 -6.74
N ILE A 305 -10.34 -3.86 -5.76
CA ILE A 305 -10.03 -5.02 -4.91
C ILE A 305 -10.21 -6.29 -5.74
N ALA A 306 -11.32 -6.37 -6.47
CA ALA A 306 -11.64 -7.49 -7.35
C ALA A 306 -10.56 -7.70 -8.43
N GLU A 307 -10.14 -6.64 -9.12
CA GLU A 307 -9.06 -6.67 -10.11
C GLU A 307 -7.74 -7.15 -9.49
N SER A 308 -7.38 -6.63 -8.32
CA SER A 308 -6.16 -7.03 -7.60
C SER A 308 -6.16 -8.51 -7.21
N VAL A 309 -7.28 -9.01 -6.69
CA VAL A 309 -7.46 -10.43 -6.35
C VAL A 309 -7.39 -11.30 -7.61
N HIS A 310 -8.09 -10.91 -8.68
CA HIS A 310 -8.07 -11.63 -9.95
C HIS A 310 -6.66 -11.70 -10.55
N LEU A 311 -5.94 -10.57 -10.59
CA LEU A 311 -4.56 -10.50 -11.08
C LEU A 311 -3.61 -11.36 -10.26
N PHE A 312 -3.82 -11.43 -8.94
CA PHE A 312 -3.01 -12.27 -8.05
C PHE A 312 -3.15 -13.75 -8.41
N PHE A 313 -4.38 -14.26 -8.56
CA PHE A 313 -4.63 -15.65 -8.93
C PHE A 313 -4.29 -15.96 -10.40
N GLY A 314 -4.25 -14.94 -11.27
CA GLY A 314 -3.75 -15.08 -12.64
C GLY A 314 -2.24 -15.24 -12.75
N GLN A 315 -1.45 -15.09 -11.68
CA GLN A 315 0.00 -15.32 -11.71
C GLN A 315 0.35 -16.78 -11.38
N GLU A 316 1.02 -17.46 -12.30
CA GLU A 316 1.46 -18.85 -12.10
C GLU A 316 2.37 -19.02 -10.88
N ALA A 317 3.22 -18.03 -10.57
CA ALA A 317 4.08 -18.06 -9.38
C ALA A 317 3.27 -18.07 -8.07
N ASN A 318 2.16 -17.32 -8.01
CA ASN A 318 1.29 -17.29 -6.84
C ASN A 318 0.51 -18.61 -6.69
N LEU A 319 0.00 -19.15 -7.81
CA LEU A 319 -0.64 -20.47 -7.83
C LEU A 319 0.34 -21.57 -7.41
N GLY A 320 1.59 -21.51 -7.84
CA GLY A 320 2.67 -22.40 -7.42
C GLY A 320 2.91 -22.35 -5.92
N ALA A 321 3.00 -21.15 -5.34
CA ALA A 321 3.15 -20.98 -3.88
C ALA A 321 1.96 -21.55 -3.11
N ILE A 322 0.72 -21.33 -3.59
CA ILE A 322 -0.49 -21.90 -2.99
C ILE A 322 -0.47 -23.44 -3.04
N ARG A 323 -0.09 -24.03 -4.18
CA ARG A 323 0.03 -25.49 -4.33
C ARG A 323 1.04 -26.07 -3.35
N ARG A 324 2.18 -25.40 -3.15
CA ARG A 324 3.19 -25.82 -2.17
C ARG A 324 2.70 -25.69 -0.73
N LEU A 325 2.02 -24.59 -0.38
CA LEU A 325 1.42 -24.43 0.95
C LEU A 325 0.39 -25.53 1.25
N ARG A 326 -0.41 -25.91 0.24
CA ARG A 326 -1.33 -27.05 0.36
C ARG A 326 -0.56 -28.36 0.61
N GLY A 327 0.50 -28.61 -0.16
CA GLY A 327 1.38 -29.77 0.05
C GLY A 327 2.05 -29.79 1.42
N ALA A 328 2.24 -28.64 2.05
CA ALA A 328 2.73 -28.52 3.42
C ALA A 328 1.64 -28.74 4.50
N GLY A 329 0.38 -28.93 4.11
CA GLY A 329 -0.74 -29.18 5.01
C GLY A 329 -1.41 -27.94 5.58
N VAL A 330 -1.18 -26.75 4.99
CA VAL A 330 -1.90 -25.53 5.40
C VAL A 330 -3.38 -25.64 5.02
N ARG A 331 -4.29 -25.34 5.95
CA ARG A 331 -5.74 -25.38 5.76
C ARG A 331 -6.18 -24.34 4.73
N MET A 332 -6.65 -24.82 3.58
CA MET A 332 -7.10 -24.02 2.42
C MET A 332 -8.61 -23.79 2.38
N THR A 333 -9.31 -24.10 3.46
CA THR A 333 -10.77 -24.07 3.56
C THR A 333 -11.20 -23.33 4.81
N GLU A 334 -12.42 -22.81 4.76
CA GLU A 334 -13.15 -22.37 5.93
C GLU A 334 -14.43 -23.19 5.99
N GLU A 335 -14.85 -23.59 7.19
CA GLU A 335 -16.23 -24.01 7.38
C GLU A 335 -17.08 -22.79 7.01
N ALA A 336 -17.86 -22.92 5.95
CA ALA A 336 -18.81 -21.88 5.59
C ALA A 336 -19.62 -21.60 6.85
N ALA A 337 -19.70 -20.33 7.28
CA ALA A 337 -20.73 -19.96 8.23
C ALA A 337 -22.03 -20.51 7.64
N ALA A 338 -22.66 -21.46 8.35
CA ALA A 338 -23.94 -22.00 7.94
C ALA A 338 -24.79 -20.83 7.48
N GLU A 339 -25.31 -20.87 6.26
CA GLU A 339 -26.11 -19.77 5.71
C GLU A 339 -27.21 -19.46 6.73
N ALA A 340 -26.97 -18.44 7.57
CA ALA A 340 -27.74 -18.24 8.77
C ALA A 340 -29.01 -17.50 8.37
N GLY A 341 -30.00 -18.29 7.97
CA GLY A 341 -31.37 -17.86 7.76
C GLY A 341 -31.93 -18.23 6.38
N PRO A 342 -33.27 -18.27 6.26
CA PRO A 342 -33.93 -18.50 4.98
C PRO A 342 -33.50 -17.43 3.96
N LYS A 343 -33.12 -17.86 2.76
CA LYS A 343 -32.84 -16.96 1.62
C LYS A 343 -34.14 -16.42 1.02
N THR A 344 -34.87 -15.63 1.80
CA THR A 344 -36.19 -15.09 1.43
C THR A 344 -36.14 -14.19 0.19
N LEU A 345 -34.95 -13.66 -0.16
CA LEU A 345 -34.75 -12.76 -1.29
C LEU A 345 -33.97 -13.40 -2.45
N ALA A 346 -33.83 -14.73 -2.44
CA ALA A 346 -33.15 -15.47 -3.52
C ALA A 346 -33.74 -15.12 -4.90
N GLY A 347 -32.86 -14.73 -5.84
CA GLY A 347 -33.25 -14.41 -7.22
C GLY A 347 -33.90 -13.04 -7.41
N LYS A 348 -34.08 -12.26 -6.34
CA LYS A 348 -34.62 -10.89 -6.39
C LYS A 348 -33.53 -9.86 -6.60
N SER A 349 -33.82 -8.86 -7.42
CA SER A 349 -32.91 -7.76 -7.75
C SER A 349 -33.42 -6.43 -7.19
N PHE A 350 -32.52 -5.69 -6.55
CA PHE A 350 -32.81 -4.46 -5.84
C PHE A 350 -31.99 -3.30 -6.40
N VAL A 351 -32.56 -2.10 -6.37
CA VAL A 351 -31.83 -0.84 -6.58
C VAL A 351 -32.09 0.06 -5.37
N LEU A 352 -31.04 0.63 -4.78
CA LEU A 352 -31.16 1.56 -3.66
C LEU A 352 -31.05 3.01 -4.17
N THR A 353 -32.02 3.86 -3.84
CA THR A 353 -32.04 5.30 -4.17
C THR A 353 -32.42 6.14 -2.95
N GLY A 354 -31.80 7.31 -2.79
CA GLY A 354 -31.94 8.14 -1.59
C GLY A 354 -31.11 7.67 -0.39
N ALA A 355 -31.16 8.43 0.70
CA ALA A 355 -30.55 8.11 1.99
C ALA A 355 -31.55 7.39 2.92
N LEU A 356 -31.13 6.34 3.61
CA LEU A 356 -31.95 5.58 4.54
C LEU A 356 -31.73 6.14 5.97
N ASP A 357 -32.79 6.29 6.75
CA ASP A 357 -32.79 6.88 8.09
C ASP A 357 -32.26 5.91 9.16
N ARG A 358 -32.54 4.61 9.05
CA ARG A 358 -32.24 3.59 10.08
C ARG A 358 -30.99 2.76 9.81
N MET A 359 -30.42 2.84 8.61
CA MET A 359 -29.17 2.17 8.28
C MET A 359 -28.46 2.84 7.11
N THR A 360 -27.17 2.57 6.96
CA THR A 360 -26.41 3.00 5.79
C THR A 360 -26.81 2.19 4.55
N ARG A 361 -26.57 2.76 3.36
CA ARG A 361 -26.82 2.06 2.08
C ARG A 361 -26.01 0.76 1.96
N ASP A 362 -24.82 0.73 2.54
CA ASP A 362 -23.96 -0.46 2.57
C ASP A 362 -24.55 -1.52 3.51
N GLU A 363 -25.06 -1.16 4.68
CA GLU A 363 -25.77 -2.09 5.55
C GLU A 363 -27.02 -2.68 4.88
N ALA A 364 -27.77 -1.86 4.15
CA ALA A 364 -28.93 -2.31 3.36
C ALA A 364 -28.51 -3.29 2.25
N ARG A 365 -27.44 -2.97 1.51
CA ARG A 365 -26.89 -3.85 0.47
C ARG A 365 -26.40 -5.17 1.07
N GLY A 366 -25.72 -5.12 2.21
CA GLY A 366 -25.27 -6.31 2.94
C GLY A 366 -26.44 -7.19 3.41
N ALA A 367 -27.52 -6.60 3.91
CA ALA A 367 -28.72 -7.34 4.32
C ALA A 367 -29.43 -8.04 3.14
N ILE A 368 -29.56 -7.36 2.00
CA ILE A 368 -30.14 -7.92 0.77
C ILE A 368 -29.32 -9.12 0.29
N VAL A 369 -27.99 -8.95 0.20
CA VAL A 369 -27.08 -10.00 -0.26
C VAL A 369 -27.11 -11.20 0.70
N ARG A 370 -27.14 -10.96 2.01
CA ARG A 370 -27.25 -12.01 3.02
C ARG A 370 -28.51 -12.87 2.86
N LEU A 371 -29.61 -12.27 2.43
CA LEU A 371 -30.88 -12.97 2.19
C LEU A 371 -31.01 -13.55 0.77
N GLY A 372 -29.93 -13.51 -0.03
CA GLY A 372 -29.87 -14.10 -1.37
C GLY A 372 -30.27 -13.17 -2.52
N GLY A 373 -30.52 -11.89 -2.25
CA GLY A 373 -30.85 -10.89 -3.27
C GLY A 373 -29.61 -10.27 -3.92
N ARG A 374 -29.79 -9.66 -5.10
CA ARG A 374 -28.74 -8.93 -5.83
C ARG A 374 -29.03 -7.44 -5.81
N VAL A 375 -28.01 -6.60 -5.61
CA VAL A 375 -28.16 -5.14 -5.69
C VAL A 375 -27.46 -4.62 -6.95
N THR A 376 -28.22 -3.89 -7.77
CA THR A 376 -27.76 -3.32 -9.04
C THR A 376 -27.71 -1.80 -8.96
N SER A 377 -26.86 -1.19 -9.79
CA SER A 377 -26.66 0.26 -9.83
C SER A 377 -27.66 1.00 -10.71
N SER A 378 -28.37 0.29 -11.60
CA SER A 378 -29.32 0.85 -12.56
C SER A 378 -30.67 0.15 -12.49
N VAL A 379 -31.74 0.90 -12.76
CA VAL A 379 -33.10 0.36 -12.82
C VAL A 379 -33.34 -0.19 -14.23
N SER A 380 -33.81 -1.43 -14.31
CA SER A 380 -34.18 -2.08 -15.57
C SER A 380 -35.53 -2.77 -15.42
N LYS A 381 -36.12 -3.24 -16.53
CA LYS A 381 -37.34 -4.08 -16.48
C LYS A 381 -37.13 -5.40 -15.72
N LYS A 382 -35.87 -5.81 -15.48
CA LYS A 382 -35.53 -7.02 -14.72
C LYS A 382 -35.37 -6.74 -13.22
N THR A 383 -35.42 -5.47 -12.81
CA THR A 383 -35.32 -5.06 -11.41
C THR A 383 -36.62 -5.41 -10.70
N ASP A 384 -36.57 -6.15 -9.58
CA ASP A 384 -37.77 -6.52 -8.82
C ASP A 384 -38.22 -5.39 -7.90
N TYR A 385 -37.28 -4.74 -7.21
CA TYR A 385 -37.55 -3.73 -6.20
C TYR A 385 -36.61 -2.53 -6.30
N VAL A 386 -37.15 -1.33 -6.06
CA VAL A 386 -36.37 -0.11 -5.83
C VAL A 386 -36.66 0.41 -4.43
N VAL A 387 -35.66 0.36 -3.55
CA VAL A 387 -35.78 0.89 -2.18
C VAL A 387 -35.56 2.39 -2.23
N VAL A 388 -36.57 3.13 -1.78
CA VAL A 388 -36.60 4.59 -1.76
C VAL A 388 -36.35 5.08 -0.33
N GLY A 389 -35.28 5.85 -0.17
CA GLY A 389 -35.00 6.63 1.02
C GLY A 389 -35.32 8.11 0.82
N ARG A 390 -34.94 8.93 1.80
CA ARG A 390 -35.04 10.40 1.73
C ARG A 390 -34.26 10.94 0.54
N GLU A 391 -34.82 11.97 -0.11
CA GLU A 391 -34.30 12.57 -1.35
C GLU A 391 -34.12 11.54 -2.48
N PRO A 392 -35.21 10.91 -2.96
CA PRO A 392 -35.14 10.00 -4.09
C PRO A 392 -34.58 10.72 -5.32
N GLY A 393 -33.45 10.22 -5.83
CA GLY A 393 -32.91 10.68 -7.12
C GLY A 393 -33.70 10.14 -8.32
N SER A 394 -33.21 10.41 -9.52
CA SER A 394 -33.80 10.04 -10.82
C SER A 394 -34.17 8.55 -10.98
N LYS A 395 -33.60 7.66 -10.15
CA LYS A 395 -33.89 6.22 -10.16
C LYS A 395 -35.30 5.89 -9.67
N ALA A 396 -35.89 6.71 -8.80
CA ALA A 396 -37.28 6.51 -8.38
C ALA A 396 -38.25 6.79 -9.54
N ASP A 397 -37.95 7.79 -10.36
CA ASP A 397 -38.74 8.12 -11.55
C ASP A 397 -38.56 7.08 -12.65
N ASP A 398 -37.33 6.57 -12.83
CA ASP A 398 -37.05 5.47 -13.75
C ASP A 398 -37.82 4.19 -13.37
N ALA A 399 -37.92 3.90 -12.06
CA ALA A 399 -38.68 2.76 -11.56
C ALA A 399 -40.19 2.90 -11.81
N ARG A 400 -40.76 4.09 -11.60
CA ARG A 400 -42.17 4.38 -11.94
C ARG A 400 -42.42 4.18 -13.43
N ARG A 401 -41.53 4.68 -14.29
CA ARG A 401 -41.65 4.56 -15.76
C ARG A 401 -41.57 3.11 -16.24
N LEU A 402 -40.76 2.29 -15.56
CA LEU A 402 -40.54 0.89 -15.93
C LEU A 402 -41.50 -0.09 -15.24
N GLY A 403 -42.39 0.40 -14.36
CA GLY A 403 -43.36 -0.43 -13.63
C GLY A 403 -42.73 -1.31 -12.55
N VAL A 404 -41.58 -0.90 -12.00
CA VAL A 404 -40.86 -1.64 -10.96
C VAL A 404 -41.40 -1.28 -9.58
N THR A 405 -41.51 -2.27 -8.68
CA THR A 405 -42.04 -2.07 -7.33
C THR A 405 -41.17 -1.13 -6.50
N LEU A 406 -41.75 -0.06 -5.97
CA LEU A 406 -41.08 0.85 -5.03
C LEU A 406 -41.29 0.37 -3.59
N LEU A 407 -40.22 0.29 -2.81
CA LEU A 407 -40.25 -0.04 -1.40
C LEU A 407 -39.76 1.16 -0.58
N GLU A 408 -40.61 1.70 0.27
CA GLU A 408 -40.19 2.66 1.30
C GLU A 408 -39.38 1.93 2.39
N GLU A 409 -38.54 2.67 3.11
CA GLU A 409 -37.64 2.10 4.12
C GLU A 409 -38.32 1.19 5.17
N PRO A 410 -39.51 1.51 5.72
CA PRO A 410 -40.21 0.62 6.65
C PRO A 410 -40.60 -0.73 6.01
N ALA A 411 -41.03 -0.72 4.75
CA ALA A 411 -41.39 -1.93 4.01
C ALA A 411 -40.14 -2.76 3.68
N PHE A 412 -39.02 -2.10 3.37
CA PHE A 412 -37.73 -2.75 3.19
C PHE A 412 -37.23 -3.43 4.47
N LEU A 413 -37.35 -2.76 5.63
CA LEU A 413 -36.98 -3.31 6.94
C LEU A 413 -37.78 -4.56 7.32
N ALA A 414 -39.08 -4.56 7.04
CA ALA A 414 -39.94 -5.72 7.22
C ALA A 414 -39.48 -6.89 6.33
N LEU A 415 -39.12 -6.59 5.08
CA LEU A 415 -38.67 -7.58 4.09
C LEU A 415 -37.34 -8.26 4.49
N ILE A 416 -36.45 -7.54 5.18
CA ILE A 416 -35.15 -8.07 5.65
C ILE A 416 -35.17 -8.61 7.09
N GLY A 417 -36.36 -8.75 7.70
CA GLY A 417 -36.54 -9.34 9.02
C GLY A 417 -36.11 -8.45 10.19
N LYS A 418 -36.06 -7.12 10.01
CA LYS A 418 -35.79 -6.14 11.08
C LYS A 418 -37.06 -5.39 11.53
N GLY A 419 -38.22 -6.03 11.39
CA GLY A 419 -39.54 -5.46 11.71
C GLY A 419 -39.91 -5.58 13.19
N ALA A 420 -39.37 -4.70 14.03
CA ALA A 420 -39.97 -4.07 15.22
C ALA A 420 -38.95 -3.06 15.78
#